data_AF-O67959-F1
#
_entry.id   AF-O67959-F1
#
_cell.length_a   1.000
_cell.length_b   1.000
_cell.length_c   1.000
_cell.angle_alpha   90.00
_cell.angle_beta   90.00
_cell.angle_gamma   90.00
#
_symmetry.space_group_name_H-M   'P 1'
#
loop_
_entity.id
_entity.type
_entity.pdbx_description
1 polymer ?
#
loop_
_entity_poly.entity_id
_entity_poly.type
_entity_poly.pdbx_seq_one_letter_code
_entity_poly.pdbx_strand_id
1 'polypeptide(L)'
;LFGPTRYQWDQNFYRTEINRRVQSAMDDGATQEAAYAAIPEKLAFYDYVGNSPAKGGLFRVGAMVNGDGLATGWLGHISFQDRAGNDLQVRRIPNFFENFPVLLEDQNGVVRADIPFRRAEAKNSFEQQGVTATIYGGSMDGKTFTDTADVKRLARKAQLGEAFTFDRETYASDGVFRSSPRGWFTFGHA
;
A
#
# COMPACT_ATOMS: atom_id res chain seq x y z
N LEU A 1 -0.73 12.82 17.52
CA LEU A 1 -1.30 14.18 17.48
C LEU A 1 -1.29 14.76 16.06
N PHE A 2 -0.14 14.89 15.40
CA PHE A 2 -0.04 15.60 14.10
C PHE A 2 0.14 14.69 12.86
N GLY A 3 -0.05 13.39 12.98
CA GLY A 3 0.24 12.42 11.91
C GLY A 3 1.75 12.16 11.69
N PRO A 4 2.08 11.23 10.78
CA PRO A 4 3.46 10.87 10.45
C PRO A 4 4.16 11.99 9.66
N THR A 5 5.46 11.81 9.41
CA THR A 5 6.27 12.71 8.58
C THR A 5 6.48 12.11 7.20
N ARG A 6 6.79 12.94 6.20
CA ARG A 6 7.14 12.45 4.86
C ARG A 6 8.37 11.53 4.86
N TYR A 7 9.31 11.77 5.77
CA TYR A 7 10.56 11.00 5.86
C TYR A 7 10.31 9.56 6.29
N GLN A 8 9.31 9.32 7.13
CA GLN A 8 8.92 7.97 7.53
C GLN A 8 8.42 7.15 6.34
N TRP A 9 7.72 7.78 5.39
CA TRP A 9 7.36 7.14 4.13
C TRP A 9 8.58 6.96 3.21
N ASP A 10 9.36 8.03 3.00
CA ASP A 10 10.53 8.03 2.11
C ASP A 10 11.57 6.96 2.53
N GLN A 11 11.68 6.67 3.83
CA GLN A 11 12.63 5.70 4.40
C GLN A 11 11.99 4.32 4.71
N ASN A 12 10.73 4.07 4.35
CA ASN A 12 10.02 2.83 4.67
C ASN A 12 10.03 2.50 6.19
N PHE A 13 9.92 3.50 7.05
CA PHE A 13 10.08 3.35 8.51
C PHE A 13 9.08 2.34 9.09
N TYR A 14 7.79 2.52 8.82
CA TYR A 14 6.74 1.66 9.36
C TYR A 14 6.74 0.27 8.72
N ARG A 15 6.95 0.20 7.40
CA ARG A 15 7.19 -1.06 6.69
C ARG A 15 8.31 -1.90 7.32
N THR A 16 9.42 -1.26 7.66
CA THR A 16 10.58 -1.95 8.28
C THR A 16 10.20 -2.52 9.64
N GLU A 17 9.45 -1.77 10.46
CA GLU A 17 8.96 -2.26 11.75
C GLU A 17 7.92 -3.39 11.61
N ILE A 18 7.02 -3.31 10.63
CA ILE A 18 6.07 -4.40 10.32
C ILE A 18 6.84 -5.66 9.95
N ASN A 19 7.77 -5.58 8.99
CA ASN A 19 8.58 -6.72 8.57
C ASN A 19 9.38 -7.32 9.73
N ARG A 20 9.97 -6.47 10.60
CA ARG A 20 10.71 -6.95 11.78
C ARG A 20 9.82 -7.75 12.74
N ARG A 21 8.58 -7.29 12.98
CA ARG A 21 7.62 -8.00 13.86
C ARG A 21 7.16 -9.31 13.25
N VAL A 22 6.81 -9.30 11.96
CA VAL A 22 6.39 -10.50 11.23
C VAL A 22 7.51 -11.53 11.25
N GLN A 23 8.74 -11.13 10.90
CA GLN A 23 9.89 -12.03 10.89
C GLN A 23 10.15 -12.61 12.29
N SER A 24 10.15 -11.78 13.34
CA SER A 24 10.33 -12.26 14.71
C SER A 24 9.26 -13.28 15.11
N ALA A 25 8.00 -13.04 14.77
CA ALA A 25 6.93 -13.99 15.06
C ALA A 25 7.09 -15.31 14.29
N MET A 26 7.51 -15.24 13.02
CA MET A 26 7.79 -16.42 12.20
C MET A 26 9.00 -17.20 12.71
N ASP A 27 10.06 -16.52 13.16
CA ASP A 27 11.23 -17.14 13.79
C ASP A 27 10.84 -17.86 15.10
N ASP A 28 9.84 -17.34 15.82
CA ASP A 28 9.24 -17.96 17.01
C ASP A 28 8.23 -19.08 16.67
N GLY A 29 8.07 -19.43 15.38
CA GLY A 29 7.26 -20.55 14.91
C GLY A 29 5.81 -20.22 14.54
N ALA A 30 5.44 -18.93 14.47
CA ALA A 30 4.12 -18.54 13.97
C ALA A 30 4.01 -18.80 12.45
N THR A 31 2.81 -19.13 11.98
CA THR A 31 2.53 -19.12 10.54
C THR A 31 2.51 -17.69 10.01
N GLN A 32 2.63 -17.51 8.70
CA GLN A 32 2.58 -16.18 8.08
C GLN A 32 1.25 -15.47 8.37
N GLU A 33 0.13 -16.20 8.31
CA GLU A 33 -1.20 -15.71 8.68
C GLU A 33 -1.22 -15.19 10.11
N ALA A 34 -0.73 -15.99 11.07
CA ALA A 34 -0.69 -15.61 12.48
C ALA A 34 0.23 -14.41 12.74
N ALA A 35 1.38 -14.35 12.05
CA ALA A 35 2.33 -13.26 12.18
C ALA A 35 1.76 -11.93 11.70
N TYR A 36 1.06 -11.91 10.55
CA TYR A 36 0.39 -10.70 10.06
C TYR A 36 -0.88 -10.36 10.84
N ALA A 37 -1.63 -11.36 11.32
CA ALA A 37 -2.80 -11.14 12.18
C ALA A 37 -2.42 -10.45 13.51
N ALA A 38 -1.19 -10.65 14.00
CA ALA A 38 -0.67 -9.98 15.20
C ALA A 38 -0.26 -8.51 14.97
N ILE A 39 -0.24 -8.02 13.73
CA ILE A 39 0.13 -6.63 13.43
C ILE A 39 -1.02 -5.70 13.81
N PRO A 40 -0.78 -4.68 14.67
CA PRO A 40 -1.83 -3.72 15.01
C PRO A 40 -2.27 -2.92 13.78
N GLU A 41 -3.58 -2.80 13.54
CA GLU A 41 -4.11 -2.03 12.41
C GLU A 41 -3.60 -0.58 12.40
N LYS A 42 -3.39 0.01 13.58
CA LYS A 42 -2.81 1.35 13.71
C LYS A 42 -1.40 1.45 13.16
N LEU A 43 -0.59 0.41 13.33
CA LEU A 43 0.76 0.35 12.76
C LEU A 43 0.69 0.21 11.24
N ALA A 44 -0.15 -0.69 10.74
CA ALA A 44 -0.40 -0.85 9.31
C ALA A 44 -0.90 0.46 8.68
N PHE A 45 -1.78 1.20 9.36
CA PHE A 45 -2.32 2.46 8.83
C PHE A 45 -1.26 3.55 8.73
N TYR A 46 -0.25 3.58 9.60
CA TYR A 46 0.88 4.50 9.41
C TYR A 46 1.73 4.17 8.17
N ASP A 47 1.70 2.93 7.70
CA ASP A 47 2.40 2.46 6.50
C ASP A 47 1.57 2.60 5.22
N TYR A 48 0.75 3.66 5.14
CA TYR A 48 -0.08 4.02 3.99
C TYR A 48 0.19 5.47 3.56
N VAL A 49 0.45 5.68 2.28
CA VAL A 49 0.92 6.96 1.72
C VAL A 49 -0.09 8.09 1.86
N GLY A 50 -1.39 7.79 1.95
CA GLY A 50 -2.43 8.81 2.18
C GLY A 50 -2.25 9.53 3.52
N ASN A 51 -1.50 8.93 4.46
CA ASN A 51 -1.13 9.58 5.71
C ASN A 51 0.12 10.47 5.62
N SER A 52 0.84 10.45 4.49
CA SER A 52 1.98 11.33 4.27
C SER A 52 1.54 12.78 4.12
N PRO A 53 2.12 13.73 4.89
CA PRO A 53 1.79 15.15 4.76
C PRO A 53 2.26 15.76 3.42
N ALA A 54 3.03 15.03 2.61
CA ALA A 54 3.57 15.48 1.33
C ALA A 54 2.73 15.05 0.11
N LYS A 55 1.48 14.60 0.30
CA LYS A 55 0.57 14.16 -0.77
C LYS A 55 -0.65 15.07 -1.00
N GLY A 56 -0.75 16.17 -0.25
CA GLY A 56 -1.85 17.14 -0.39
C GLY A 56 -1.72 18.05 -1.62
N GLY A 57 -2.54 19.09 -1.67
CA GLY A 57 -2.46 20.16 -2.66
C GLY A 57 -2.98 21.47 -2.09
N LEU A 58 -2.47 22.61 -2.57
CA LEU A 58 -2.74 23.93 -1.99
C LEU A 58 -4.23 24.28 -1.92
N PHE A 59 -4.99 23.89 -2.94
CA PHE A 59 -6.44 24.16 -3.00
C PHE A 59 -7.30 22.93 -2.66
N ARG A 60 -6.67 21.83 -2.22
CA ARG A 60 -7.38 20.64 -1.72
C ARG A 60 -7.69 20.86 -0.24
N VAL A 61 -8.71 21.68 0.01
CA VAL A 61 -9.12 22.10 1.35
C VAL A 61 -9.86 21.00 2.11
N GLY A 62 -9.91 21.12 3.43
CA GLY A 62 -10.65 20.21 4.31
C GLY A 62 -9.77 19.13 4.96
N ALA A 63 -10.44 18.19 5.63
CA ALA A 63 -9.78 17.12 6.37
C ALA A 63 -9.32 16.00 5.42
N MET A 64 -8.35 15.19 5.85
CA MET A 64 -7.86 14.05 5.06
C MET A 64 -8.99 13.11 4.63
N VAL A 65 -9.96 12.88 5.52
CA VAL A 65 -11.14 12.05 5.25
C VAL A 65 -12.04 12.56 4.12
N ASN A 66 -11.99 13.86 3.76
CA ASN A 66 -12.70 14.36 2.58
C ASN A 66 -12.04 13.91 1.26
N GLY A 67 -10.82 13.36 1.33
CA GLY A 67 -10.08 12.81 0.21
C GLY A 67 -10.36 11.34 -0.01
N ASP A 68 -9.52 10.49 0.57
CA ASP A 68 -9.60 9.04 0.39
C ASP A 68 -10.75 8.38 1.17
N GLY A 69 -11.27 9.04 2.19
CA GLY A 69 -12.44 8.63 2.96
C GLY A 69 -12.13 8.30 4.41
N LEU A 70 -13.14 7.87 5.16
CA LEU A 70 -12.96 7.35 6.51
C LEU A 70 -12.46 5.91 6.45
N ALA A 71 -11.26 5.64 6.93
CA ALA A 71 -10.73 4.27 7.01
C ALA A 71 -11.58 3.43 7.96
N THR A 72 -12.15 2.32 7.48
CA THR A 72 -13.06 1.46 8.24
C THR A 72 -12.43 0.15 8.70
N GLY A 73 -11.35 -0.30 8.07
CA GLY A 73 -10.64 -1.51 8.47
C GLY A 73 -9.47 -1.86 7.54
N TRP A 74 -8.51 -2.60 8.09
CA TRP A 74 -7.37 -3.10 7.33
C TRP A 74 -7.79 -4.30 6.48
N LEU A 75 -7.41 -4.30 5.19
CA LEU A 75 -7.66 -5.45 4.31
C LEU A 75 -6.77 -6.63 4.69
N GLY A 76 -5.56 -6.36 5.19
CA GLY A 76 -4.49 -7.33 5.38
C GLY A 76 -3.30 -7.00 4.48
N HIS A 77 -2.17 -7.64 4.77
CA HIS A 77 -0.96 -7.52 3.98
C HIS A 77 -1.09 -8.34 2.69
N ILE A 78 -0.87 -7.70 1.55
CA ILE A 78 -1.00 -8.34 0.24
C ILE A 78 0.38 -8.84 -0.20
N SER A 79 0.56 -10.15 -0.22
CA SER A 79 1.73 -10.81 -0.80
C SER A 79 1.46 -11.17 -2.26
N PHE A 80 2.46 -11.05 -3.12
CA PHE A 80 2.37 -11.41 -4.54
C PHE A 80 3.39 -12.47 -4.88
N GLN A 81 3.01 -13.43 -5.72
CA GLN A 81 3.93 -14.46 -6.25
C GLN A 81 3.77 -14.58 -7.75
N ASP A 82 4.86 -14.89 -8.45
CA ASP A 82 4.80 -15.30 -9.86
C ASP A 82 4.46 -16.80 -10.02
N ARG A 83 4.31 -17.27 -11.26
CA ARG A 83 4.06 -18.69 -11.54
C ARG A 83 5.16 -19.63 -11.03
N ALA A 84 6.39 -19.13 -10.86
CA ALA A 84 7.51 -19.90 -10.35
C ALA A 84 7.55 -19.93 -8.81
N GLY A 85 6.64 -19.22 -8.13
CA GLY A 85 6.56 -19.14 -6.68
C GLY A 85 7.54 -18.13 -6.08
N ASN A 86 8.12 -17.23 -6.87
CA ASN A 86 8.99 -16.18 -6.35
C ASN A 86 8.13 -15.07 -5.74
N ASP A 87 8.49 -14.63 -4.52
CA ASP A 87 7.84 -13.48 -3.90
C ASP A 87 8.17 -12.18 -4.65
N LEU A 88 7.13 -11.41 -4.93
CA LEU A 88 7.19 -10.14 -5.62
C LEU A 88 6.74 -9.00 -4.72
N GLN A 89 7.40 -7.86 -4.83
CA GLN A 89 7.07 -6.66 -4.10
C GLN A 89 6.64 -5.55 -5.05
N VAL A 90 5.53 -4.89 -4.73
CA VAL A 90 5.09 -3.73 -5.50
C VAL A 90 5.98 -2.53 -5.19
N ARG A 91 6.50 -1.88 -6.23
CA ARG A 91 7.25 -0.62 -6.09
C ARG A 91 6.31 0.49 -5.60
N ARG A 92 6.54 0.94 -4.36
CA ARG A 92 5.74 2.00 -3.73
C ARG A 92 5.91 3.36 -4.40
N ILE A 93 4.82 4.14 -4.41
CA ILE A 93 4.80 5.50 -4.95
C ILE A 93 5.67 6.45 -4.10
N PRO A 94 6.66 7.14 -4.68
CA PRO A 94 7.37 8.20 -3.96
C PRO A 94 6.48 9.44 -3.78
N ASN A 95 6.73 10.22 -2.72
CA ASN A 95 5.93 11.41 -2.41
C ASN A 95 5.80 12.41 -3.58
N PHE A 96 6.82 12.52 -4.44
CA PHE A 96 6.85 13.47 -5.56
C PHE A 96 5.81 13.18 -6.66
N PHE A 97 5.41 11.92 -6.83
CA PHE A 97 4.56 11.52 -7.94
C PHE A 97 3.07 11.63 -7.58
N GLU A 98 2.26 12.26 -8.42
CA GLU A 98 0.79 12.19 -8.32
C GLU A 98 0.28 10.81 -8.75
N ASN A 99 0.79 10.31 -9.88
CA ASN A 99 0.50 8.98 -10.43
C ASN A 99 1.82 8.20 -10.61
N PHE A 100 1.77 6.88 -10.45
CA PHE A 100 2.95 6.03 -10.56
C PHE A 100 2.61 4.71 -11.26
N PRO A 101 3.48 4.14 -12.11
CA PRO A 101 3.24 2.85 -12.74
C PRO A 101 3.28 1.71 -11.71
N VAL A 102 2.51 0.66 -11.96
CA VAL A 102 2.53 -0.56 -11.13
C VAL A 102 3.62 -1.47 -11.65
N LEU A 103 4.66 -1.66 -10.83
CA LEU A 103 5.81 -2.51 -11.09
C LEU A 103 5.96 -3.47 -9.91
N LEU A 104 6.23 -4.73 -10.21
CA LEU A 104 6.53 -5.78 -9.23
C LEU A 104 7.98 -6.22 -9.41
N GLU A 105 8.75 -6.11 -8.34
CA GLU A 105 10.17 -6.42 -8.29
C GLU A 105 10.40 -7.67 -7.43
N ASP A 106 11.39 -8.49 -7.79
CA ASP A 106 11.87 -9.55 -6.92
C ASP A 106 12.75 -9.00 -5.78
N GLN A 107 13.27 -9.89 -4.93
CA GLN A 107 14.14 -9.54 -3.80
C GLN A 107 15.44 -8.83 -4.22
N ASN A 108 15.86 -8.94 -5.48
CA ASN A 108 17.05 -8.29 -6.02
C ASN A 108 16.73 -6.95 -6.70
N GLY A 109 15.47 -6.50 -6.70
CA GLY A 109 15.03 -5.29 -7.37
C GLY A 109 14.84 -5.46 -8.88
N VAL A 110 14.82 -6.68 -9.40
CA VAL A 110 14.57 -6.93 -10.83
C VAL A 110 13.08 -6.94 -11.08
N VAL A 111 12.61 -6.13 -12.04
CA VAL A 111 11.20 -6.09 -12.44
C VAL A 111 10.80 -7.43 -13.07
N ARG A 112 9.83 -8.10 -12.46
CA ARG A 112 9.28 -9.38 -12.92
C ARG A 112 7.89 -9.24 -13.54
N ALA A 113 7.07 -8.33 -13.03
CA ALA A 113 5.74 -8.09 -13.58
C ALA A 113 5.37 -6.60 -13.58
N ASP A 114 4.51 -6.20 -14.52
CA ASP A 114 4.00 -4.84 -14.63
C ASP A 114 2.54 -4.80 -15.17
N ILE A 115 1.92 -3.63 -15.02
CA ILE A 115 0.69 -3.30 -15.75
C ILE A 115 1.09 -2.44 -16.95
N PRO A 116 1.15 -3.02 -18.17
CA PRO A 116 1.67 -2.32 -19.33
C PRO A 116 0.70 -1.23 -19.81
N PHE A 117 1.26 -0.07 -20.19
CA PHE A 117 0.47 0.97 -20.83
C PHE A 117 0.09 0.59 -22.27
N ARG A 118 1.07 0.17 -23.08
CA ARG A 118 0.85 -0.42 -24.41
C ARG A 118 0.88 -1.93 -24.32
N ARG A 119 -0.19 -2.60 -24.76
CA ARG A 119 -0.31 -4.06 -24.68
C ARG A 119 0.39 -4.81 -25.82
N ALA A 120 0.64 -4.15 -26.95
CA ALA A 120 1.17 -4.79 -28.16
C ALA A 120 2.55 -5.44 -27.97
N GLU A 121 3.38 -4.90 -27.07
CA GLU A 121 4.76 -5.36 -26.82
C GLU A 121 4.97 -5.74 -25.35
N ALA A 122 3.89 -6.03 -24.62
CA ALA A 122 3.98 -6.39 -23.21
C ALA A 122 4.68 -7.74 -23.04
N LYS A 123 5.73 -7.77 -22.22
CA LYS A 123 6.53 -8.97 -21.88
C LYS A 123 6.37 -9.42 -20.43
N ASN A 124 6.00 -8.49 -19.55
CA ASN A 124 5.93 -8.67 -18.11
C ASN A 124 4.49 -8.53 -17.60
N SER A 125 3.47 -8.76 -18.43
CA SER A 125 2.10 -8.60 -17.98
C SER A 125 1.75 -9.64 -16.90
N PHE A 126 0.84 -9.30 -15.99
CA PHE A 126 0.43 -10.21 -14.92
C PHE A 126 -0.12 -11.54 -15.46
N GLU A 127 -0.83 -11.51 -16.59
CA GLU A 127 -1.33 -12.69 -17.30
C GLU A 127 -0.19 -13.62 -17.76
N GLN A 128 0.86 -13.04 -18.34
CA GLN A 128 2.02 -13.77 -18.85
C GLN A 128 2.82 -14.39 -17.71
N GLN A 129 3.06 -13.60 -16.66
CA GLN A 129 3.87 -13.98 -15.51
C GLN A 129 3.08 -14.84 -14.49
N GLY A 130 1.76 -14.94 -14.66
CA GLY A 130 0.89 -15.74 -13.79
C GLY A 130 0.88 -15.24 -12.35
N VAL A 131 0.84 -13.92 -12.16
CA VAL A 131 0.91 -13.32 -10.82
C VAL A 131 -0.35 -13.64 -10.02
N THR A 132 -0.17 -14.14 -8.80
CA THR A 132 -1.22 -14.34 -7.80
C THR A 132 -1.04 -13.38 -6.64
N ALA A 133 -2.11 -13.14 -5.87
CA ALA A 133 -2.05 -12.35 -4.65
C ALA A 133 -2.70 -13.09 -3.49
N THR A 134 -2.00 -13.19 -2.36
CA THR A 134 -2.51 -13.78 -1.12
C THR A 134 -2.52 -12.72 -0.04
N ILE A 135 -3.62 -12.60 0.69
CA ILE A 135 -3.76 -11.61 1.76
C ILE A 135 -3.61 -12.29 3.12
N TYR A 136 -2.78 -11.71 3.98
CA TYR A 136 -2.50 -12.19 5.34
C TYR A 136 -2.89 -11.13 6.38
N GLY A 137 -3.60 -11.55 7.42
CA GLY A 137 -4.18 -10.68 8.43
C GLY A 137 -5.34 -9.82 7.91
N GLY A 138 -5.86 -8.95 8.79
CA GLY A 138 -6.96 -8.05 8.46
C GLY A 138 -8.27 -8.76 8.09
N SER A 139 -9.14 -8.04 7.41
CA SER A 139 -10.49 -8.51 7.04
C SER A 139 -10.54 -9.55 5.91
N MET A 140 -9.45 -9.72 5.15
CA MET A 140 -9.39 -10.62 3.99
C MET A 140 -8.34 -11.72 4.16
N ASP A 141 -7.98 -12.04 5.40
CA ASP A 141 -7.00 -13.06 5.76
C ASP A 141 -7.25 -14.42 5.07
N GLY A 142 -6.16 -15.04 4.62
CA GLY A 142 -6.14 -16.34 3.93
C GLY A 142 -6.70 -16.34 2.50
N LYS A 143 -7.22 -15.23 1.99
CA LYS A 143 -7.80 -15.18 0.64
C LYS A 143 -6.71 -15.09 -0.42
N THR A 144 -6.78 -15.99 -1.39
CA THR A 144 -5.91 -16.02 -2.57
C THR A 144 -6.70 -15.60 -3.81
N PHE A 145 -6.10 -14.73 -4.63
CA PHE A 145 -6.65 -14.21 -5.86
C PHE A 145 -5.76 -14.62 -7.04
N THR A 146 -6.39 -15.21 -8.05
CA THR A 146 -5.74 -15.61 -9.30
C THR A 146 -6.33 -14.91 -10.53
N ASP A 147 -7.55 -14.36 -10.40
CA ASP A 147 -8.12 -13.54 -11.46
C ASP A 147 -7.28 -12.27 -11.67
N THR A 148 -6.86 -12.05 -12.91
CA THR A 148 -5.89 -11.00 -13.21
C THR A 148 -6.45 -9.59 -12.97
N ALA A 149 -7.77 -9.38 -13.09
CA ALA A 149 -8.35 -8.07 -12.82
C ALA A 149 -8.29 -7.75 -11.32
N ASP A 150 -8.57 -8.73 -10.47
CA ASP A 150 -8.46 -8.60 -9.02
C ASP A 150 -7.02 -8.42 -8.55
N VAL A 151 -6.08 -9.22 -9.05
CA VAL A 151 -4.66 -9.10 -8.70
C VAL A 151 -4.11 -7.72 -9.10
N LYS A 152 -4.49 -7.20 -10.28
CA LYS A 152 -4.13 -5.82 -10.71
C LYS A 152 -4.73 -4.76 -9.80
N ARG A 153 -5.96 -4.93 -9.34
CA ARG A 153 -6.62 -4.01 -8.39
C ARG A 153 -5.90 -3.99 -7.04
N LEU A 154 -5.51 -5.16 -6.54
CA LEU A 154 -4.74 -5.29 -5.30
C LEU A 154 -3.34 -4.68 -5.45
N ALA A 155 -2.65 -4.89 -6.57
CA ALA A 155 -1.33 -4.30 -6.81
C ALA A 155 -1.37 -2.76 -6.86
N ARG A 156 -2.42 -2.16 -7.45
CA ARG A 156 -2.63 -0.70 -7.39
C ARG A 156 -2.82 -0.18 -5.96
N LYS A 157 -3.48 -0.96 -5.09
CA LYS A 157 -3.60 -0.60 -3.66
C LYS A 157 -2.26 -0.74 -2.94
N ALA A 158 -1.54 -1.84 -3.16
CA ALA A 158 -0.24 -2.10 -2.52
C ALA A 158 0.84 -1.08 -2.90
N GLN A 159 0.73 -0.45 -4.08
CA GLN A 159 1.56 0.69 -4.47
C GLN A 159 1.47 1.86 -3.48
N LEU A 160 0.31 2.03 -2.82
CA LEU A 160 0.05 3.07 -1.84
C LEU A 160 0.49 2.67 -0.41
N GLY A 161 1.04 1.47 -0.23
CA GLY A 161 1.38 0.92 1.09
C GLY A 161 0.40 -0.15 1.54
N GLU A 162 0.17 -0.24 2.85
CA GLU A 162 -0.84 -1.14 3.41
C GLU A 162 -2.25 -0.79 2.95
N ALA A 163 -3.06 -1.82 2.66
CA ALA A 163 -4.35 -1.64 2.01
C ALA A 163 -5.48 -1.51 3.04
N PHE A 164 -6.32 -0.48 2.90
CA PHE A 164 -7.49 -0.25 3.75
C PHE A 164 -8.79 -0.18 2.95
N THR A 165 -9.90 -0.41 3.66
CA THR A 165 -11.24 -0.09 3.18
C THR A 165 -11.62 1.30 3.70
N PHE A 166 -12.30 2.07 2.85
CA PHE A 166 -12.68 3.44 3.14
C PHE A 166 -14.17 3.63 2.87
N ASP A 167 -14.86 4.23 3.83
CA ASP A 167 -16.18 4.81 3.61
C ASP A 167 -16.01 6.21 3.02
N ARG A 168 -16.47 6.37 1.78
CA ARG A 168 -16.40 7.64 1.05
C ARG A 168 -17.72 8.40 1.07
N GLU A 169 -18.83 7.78 1.48
CA GLU A 169 -20.17 8.37 1.43
C GLU A 169 -20.37 9.37 2.57
N THR A 170 -19.96 9.02 3.79
CA THR A 170 -20.17 9.86 4.99
C THR A 170 -19.63 11.29 4.84
N TYR A 171 -18.51 11.47 4.12
CA TYR A 171 -17.85 12.77 3.92
C TYR A 171 -17.91 13.27 2.47
N ALA A 172 -18.67 12.61 1.58
CA ALA A 172 -18.70 12.88 0.14
C ALA A 172 -17.27 12.98 -0.46
N SER A 173 -16.47 11.94 -0.19
CA SER A 173 -15.02 11.97 -0.36
C SER A 173 -14.62 11.83 -1.83
N ASP A 174 -13.83 12.77 -2.34
CA ASP A 174 -13.53 12.90 -3.78
C ASP A 174 -12.46 11.94 -4.31
N GLY A 175 -11.75 11.25 -3.42
CA GLY A 175 -10.70 10.28 -3.75
C GLY A 175 -9.33 10.90 -4.01
N VAL A 176 -9.14 12.18 -3.64
CA VAL A 176 -7.90 12.90 -3.85
C VAL A 176 -7.25 13.25 -2.51
N PHE A 177 -5.96 12.93 -2.37
CA PHE A 177 -5.22 13.14 -1.13
C PHE A 177 -5.17 14.61 -0.70
N ARG A 178 -5.25 14.81 0.62
CA ARG A 178 -5.14 16.10 1.31
C ARG A 178 -3.99 16.07 2.31
N SER A 179 -3.48 17.24 2.65
CA SER A 179 -2.40 17.36 3.64
C SER A 179 -2.94 17.26 5.06
N SER A 180 -2.12 16.78 5.99
CA SER A 180 -2.44 16.76 7.42
C SER A 180 -2.19 18.12 8.08
N PRO A 181 -2.63 18.32 9.34
CA PRO A 181 -2.33 19.53 10.11
C PRO A 181 -0.83 19.83 10.22
N ARG A 182 0.03 18.81 10.20
CA ARG A 182 1.49 19.00 10.15
C ARG A 182 1.91 19.78 8.90
N GLY A 183 1.42 19.39 7.73
CA GLY A 183 1.79 20.06 6.49
C GLY A 183 1.25 21.50 6.42
N TRP A 184 0.00 21.71 6.86
CA TRP A 184 -0.59 23.05 6.91
C TRP A 184 0.12 23.98 7.90
N PHE A 185 0.45 23.48 9.09
CA PHE A 185 1.20 24.25 10.08
C PHE A 185 2.56 24.65 9.53
N THR A 186 3.31 23.71 8.93
CA THR A 186 4.60 24.03 8.32
C THR A 186 4.49 25.06 7.20
N PHE A 187 3.48 24.96 6.33
CA PHE A 187 3.26 25.94 5.26
C PHE A 187 2.98 27.35 5.79
N GLY A 188 2.18 27.49 6.86
CA GLY A 188 1.83 28.80 7.40
C GLY A 188 2.95 29.52 8.18
N HIS A 189 4.01 28.81 8.57
CA HIS A 189 5.11 29.37 9.38
C HIS A 189 6.46 29.46 8.64
N ALA A 190 6.55 28.87 7.45
CA ALA A 190 7.72 28.98 6.58
C ALA A 190 7.74 30.35 5.88
#